data_AF-A0A8U0FW22-F1
#
_entry.id   AF-A0A8U0FW22-F1
#
_cell.length_a   1.000
_cell.length_b   1.000
_cell.length_c   1.000
_cell.angle_alpha   90.00
_cell.angle_beta   90.00
_cell.angle_gamma   90.00
#
_symmetry.space_group_name_H-M   'P 1'
#
loop_
_entity.id
_entity.type
_entity.pdbx_description
1 polymer ?
#
loop_
_entity_poly.entity_id
_entity_poly.type
_entity_poly.pdbx_seq_one_letter_code
_entity_poly.pdbx_strand_id
1 'polypeptide(L)'
;MWEKFVQLSTLAGITCLMRASIGDILAVPNGEQSIFRLFAECCAVATASGFEPRAPFIEFDRKLFTTLDSPLKASMLRDIERGSVTEAEHILGDMANRARTLGIDTPLLDLARAHVAAYEVGRRRAAG
;
A
#
# COMPACT_ATOMS: atom_id res chain seq x y z
N MET A 1 -16.59 -1.70 -1.87
CA MET A 1 -15.66 -2.53 -1.05
C MET A 1 -14.29 -2.60 -1.71
N TRP A 2 -14.19 -2.96 -2.99
CA TRP A 2 -12.93 -2.99 -3.75
C TRP A 2 -12.21 -1.65 -3.90
N GLU A 3 -12.91 -0.57 -4.23
CA GLU A 3 -12.31 0.78 -4.29
C GLU A 3 -11.61 1.14 -2.96
N LYS A 4 -12.28 0.94 -1.82
CA LYS A 4 -11.67 1.12 -0.49
C LYS A 4 -10.48 0.18 -0.27
N PHE A 5 -10.55 -1.05 -0.76
CA PHE A 5 -9.45 -2.02 -0.62
C PHE A 5 -8.23 -1.63 -1.46
N VAL A 6 -8.42 -1.11 -2.67
CA VAL A 6 -7.37 -0.53 -3.52
C VAL A 6 -6.71 0.66 -2.82
N GLN A 7 -7.51 1.61 -2.33
CA GLN A 7 -7.02 2.79 -1.63
C GLN A 7 -6.20 2.40 -0.38
N LEU A 8 -6.74 1.50 0.45
CA LEU A 8 -6.07 1.03 1.67
C LEU A 8 -4.78 0.27 1.36
N SER A 9 -4.79 -0.64 0.39
CA SER A 9 -3.60 -1.41 0.01
C SER A 9 -2.50 -0.51 -0.54
N THR A 10 -2.87 0.48 -1.36
CA THR A 10 -1.94 1.48 -1.90
C THR A 10 -1.35 2.34 -0.79
N LEU A 11 -2.20 2.97 0.03
CA LEU A 11 -1.76 3.86 1.10
C LEU A 11 -0.91 3.12 2.13
N ALA A 12 -1.36 1.94 2.58
CA ALA A 12 -0.65 1.12 3.54
C ALA A 12 0.68 0.61 2.97
N GLY A 13 0.68 0.13 1.73
CA GLY A 13 1.88 -0.37 1.06
C GLY A 13 2.94 0.71 0.89
N ILE A 14 2.59 1.84 0.28
CA ILE A 14 3.60 2.87 -0.04
C ILE A 14 4.14 3.56 1.20
N THR A 15 3.28 3.91 2.17
CA THR A 15 3.74 4.58 3.40
C THR A 15 4.57 3.65 4.27
N CYS A 16 4.21 2.35 4.36
CA CYS A 16 5.02 1.38 5.09
C CYS A 16 6.35 1.09 4.40
N LEU A 17 6.37 0.97 3.07
CA LEU A 17 7.59 0.74 2.30
C LEU A 17 8.58 1.91 2.46
N MET A 18 8.08 3.15 2.38
CA MET A 18 8.91 4.36 2.43
C MET A 18 9.18 4.87 3.85
N ARG A 19 8.47 4.36 4.87
CA ARG A 19 8.50 4.87 6.26
C ARG A 19 8.16 6.36 6.38
N ALA A 20 7.28 6.85 5.51
CA ALA A 20 7.06 8.28 5.30
C ALA A 20 5.59 8.62 4.99
N SER A 21 5.21 9.89 5.16
CA SER A 21 3.89 10.39 4.77
C SER A 21 3.78 10.57 3.25
N ILE A 22 2.57 10.73 2.71
CA ILE A 22 2.37 11.02 1.28
C ILE A 22 3.14 12.27 0.85
N GLY A 23 3.10 13.35 1.63
CA GLY A 23 3.84 14.58 1.32
C GLY A 23 5.35 14.36 1.24
N ASP A 24 5.92 13.66 2.23
CA ASP A 24 7.36 13.35 2.26
C ASP A 24 7.77 12.47 1.07
N ILE A 25 6.91 11.50 0.68
CA ILE A 25 7.16 10.63 -0.46
C ILE A 25 7.15 11.46 -1.76
N LEU A 26 6.21 12.39 -1.92
CA LEU A 26 6.17 13.27 -3.09
C LEU A 26 7.39 14.19 -3.20
N ALA A 27 8.05 14.51 -2.09
CA ALA A 27 9.22 15.38 -2.07
C ALA A 27 10.53 14.71 -2.53
N VAL A 28 10.56 13.39 -2.72
CA VAL A 28 11.77 12.64 -3.12
C VAL A 28 11.72 12.17 -4.58
N PRO A 29 12.89 11.96 -5.22
CA PRO A 29 12.94 11.42 -6.58
C PRO A 29 12.15 10.11 -6.70
N ASN A 30 11.38 9.97 -7.78
CA ASN A 30 10.52 8.80 -8.09
C ASN A 30 9.40 8.50 -7.08
N GLY A 31 9.15 9.37 -6.10
CA GLY A 31 8.11 9.14 -5.08
C GLY A 31 6.70 9.05 -5.67
N GLU A 32 6.29 10.07 -6.44
CA GLU A 32 5.01 10.09 -7.15
C GLU A 32 4.84 8.86 -8.06
N GLN A 33 5.88 8.54 -8.84
CA GLN A 33 5.87 7.39 -9.74
C GLN A 33 5.68 6.07 -8.96
N SER A 34 6.31 5.94 -7.79
CA SER A 34 6.20 4.75 -6.95
C SER A 34 4.79 4.60 -6.37
N ILE A 35 4.17 5.71 -5.92
CA ILE A 35 2.78 5.71 -5.47
C ILE A 35 1.85 5.22 -6.59
N PHE A 36 1.96 5.80 -7.79
CA PHE A 36 1.04 5.48 -8.87
C PHE A 36 1.27 4.10 -9.52
N ARG A 37 2.50 3.58 -9.49
CA ARG A 37 2.76 2.19 -9.89
C ARG A 37 2.10 1.21 -8.93
N LEU A 38 2.22 1.41 -7.62
CA LEU A 38 1.55 0.56 -6.64
C LEU A 38 0.02 0.68 -6.73
N PHE A 39 -0.48 1.90 -6.94
CA PHE A 39 -1.92 2.14 -7.17
C PHE A 39 -2.42 1.37 -8.40
N ALA A 40 -1.68 1.43 -9.50
CA ALA A 40 -2.02 0.73 -10.74
C ALA A 40 -2.02 -0.80 -10.55
N GLU A 41 -1.05 -1.36 -9.82
CA GLU A 41 -1.05 -2.79 -9.46
C GLU A 41 -2.33 -3.17 -8.70
N CYS A 42 -2.71 -2.39 -7.69
CA CYS A 42 -3.93 -2.64 -6.91
C CYS A 42 -5.21 -2.51 -7.77
N CYS A 43 -5.28 -1.52 -8.65
CA CYS A 43 -6.38 -1.37 -9.60
C CYS A 43 -6.47 -2.56 -10.56
N ALA A 44 -5.34 -3.05 -11.08
CA ALA A 44 -5.31 -4.19 -11.98
C ALA A 44 -5.87 -5.46 -11.32
N VAL A 45 -5.53 -5.70 -10.04
CA VAL A 45 -6.09 -6.81 -9.26
C VAL A 45 -7.60 -6.66 -9.07
N ALA A 46 -8.09 -5.46 -8.76
CA ALA A 46 -9.52 -5.19 -8.61
C ALA A 46 -10.29 -5.41 -9.92
N THR A 47 -9.76 -4.90 -11.04
CA THR A 47 -10.33 -5.12 -12.37
C THR A 47 -10.36 -6.60 -12.75
N ALA A 48 -9.25 -7.31 -12.59
CA ALA A 48 -9.17 -8.76 -12.86
C ALA A 48 -10.11 -9.59 -11.95
N SER A 49 -10.46 -9.05 -10.78
CA SER A 49 -11.45 -9.65 -9.87
C SER A 49 -12.91 -9.34 -10.25
N GLY A 50 -13.15 -8.60 -11.35
CA GLY A 50 -14.48 -8.22 -11.81
C GLY A 50 -15.03 -6.92 -11.20
N PHE A 51 -14.18 -6.11 -10.56
CA PHE A 51 -14.57 -4.89 -9.86
C PHE A 51 -13.70 -3.71 -10.28
N GLU A 52 -13.79 -3.33 -11.55
CA GLU A 52 -13.07 -2.19 -12.10
C GLU A 52 -13.40 -0.90 -11.31
N PRO A 53 -12.38 -0.22 -10.76
CA PRO A 53 -12.60 1.03 -10.05
C PRO A 53 -13.13 2.13 -10.96
N ARG A 54 -14.14 2.88 -10.50
CA ARG A 54 -14.81 3.88 -11.35
C ARG A 54 -13.96 5.13 -11.51
N ALA A 55 -14.13 5.84 -12.64
CA ALA A 55 -13.39 7.07 -12.92
C ALA A 55 -13.44 8.11 -11.76
N PRO A 56 -14.58 8.38 -11.11
CA PRO A 56 -14.61 9.33 -9.98
C PRO A 56 -13.75 8.88 -8.79
N PHE A 57 -13.63 7.57 -8.54
CA PHE A 57 -12.75 7.04 -7.51
C PHE A 57 -11.28 7.21 -7.89
N ILE A 58 -10.91 6.88 -9.13
CA ILE A 58 -9.55 7.07 -9.64
C ILE A 58 -9.11 8.55 -9.55
N GLU A 59 -10.00 9.48 -9.92
CA GLU A 59 -9.74 10.93 -9.83
C GLU A 59 -9.59 11.39 -8.38
N PHE A 60 -10.42 10.87 -7.47
CA PHE A 60 -10.32 11.17 -6.04
C PHE A 60 -8.98 10.70 -5.48
N ASP A 61 -8.61 9.43 -5.69
CA ASP A 61 -7.37 8.85 -5.18
C ASP A 61 -6.14 9.52 -5.79
N ARG A 62 -6.19 9.89 -7.07
CA ARG A 62 -5.12 10.67 -7.69
C ARG A 62 -4.88 11.98 -6.95
N LYS A 63 -5.92 12.74 -6.63
CA LYS A 63 -5.81 14.00 -5.86
C LYS A 63 -5.27 13.75 -4.45
N LEU A 64 -5.79 12.72 -3.78
CA LEU A 64 -5.35 12.33 -2.44
C LEU A 64 -3.84 12.04 -2.42
N PHE A 65 -3.35 11.28 -3.41
CA PHE A 65 -1.96 10.84 -3.50
C PHE A 65 -1.01 11.87 -4.10
N THR A 66 -1.51 12.97 -4.68
CA THR A 66 -0.69 14.11 -5.17
C THR A 66 -0.82 15.35 -4.29
N THR A 67 -1.40 15.24 -3.09
CA THR A 67 -1.49 16.37 -2.17
C THR A 67 -0.11 16.64 -1.57
N LEU A 68 0.53 17.74 -1.98
CA LEU A 68 1.81 18.21 -1.44
C LEU A 68 1.70 18.47 0.07
N ASP A 69 2.80 18.23 0.79
CA ASP A 69 2.90 18.37 2.25
C ASP A 69 1.85 17.59 3.06
N SER A 70 1.20 16.59 2.43
CA SER A 70 0.18 15.78 3.07
C SER A 70 0.76 14.97 4.23
N PRO A 71 0.27 15.14 5.48
CA PRO A 71 0.71 14.35 6.62
C PRO A 71 0.11 12.92 6.61
N LEU A 72 -0.58 12.55 5.53
CA LEU A 72 -1.29 11.29 5.43
C LEU A 72 -0.33 10.10 5.52
N LYS A 73 -0.58 9.25 6.51
CA LYS A 73 0.08 7.97 6.76
C LYS A 73 -0.99 6.93 7.09
N ALA A 74 -0.80 5.68 6.65
CA ALA A 74 -1.67 4.58 7.07
C ALA A 74 -1.54 4.31 8.58
N SER A 75 -2.60 3.76 9.19
CA SER A 75 -2.55 3.20 10.56
C SER A 75 -1.39 2.22 10.71
N MET A 76 -1.23 1.34 9.72
CA MET A 76 -0.19 0.32 9.71
C MET A 76 1.24 0.90 9.77
N LEU A 77 1.51 2.08 9.20
CA LEU A 77 2.81 2.72 9.38
C LEU A 77 3.00 3.18 10.82
N ARG A 78 1.95 3.71 11.46
CA ARG A 78 2.01 4.14 12.86
C ARG A 78 2.22 2.97 13.81
N ASP A 79 1.67 1.80 13.49
CA ASP A 79 1.95 0.56 14.23
C ASP A 79 3.43 0.23 14.14
N ILE A 80 4.02 0.35 12.95
CA ILE A 80 5.45 0.10 12.76
C ILE A 80 6.31 1.09 13.55
N GLU A 81 6.00 2.38 13.45
CA GLU A 81 6.68 3.46 14.19
C GLU A 81 6.63 3.24 15.71
N ARG A 82 5.60 2.55 16.23
CA ARG A 82 5.40 2.27 17.66
C ARG A 82 5.91 0.90 18.11
N GLY A 83 6.42 0.08 17.20
CA GLY A 83 6.85 -1.29 17.56
C GLY A 83 5.68 -2.28 17.76
N SER A 84 4.50 -1.97 17.22
CA SER A 84 3.27 -2.76 17.40
C SER A 84 3.06 -3.82 16.31
N VAL A 85 2.12 -4.75 16.57
CA VAL A 85 1.63 -5.69 15.56
C VAL A 85 0.90 -4.92 14.45
N THR A 86 1.08 -5.35 13.21
CA THR A 86 0.45 -4.79 12.01
C THR A 86 -0.64 -5.70 11.45
N GLU A 87 -1.54 -5.11 10.66
CA GLU A 87 -2.59 -5.82 9.91
C GLU A 87 -2.16 -6.23 8.48
N ALA A 88 -0.85 -6.31 8.23
CA ALA A 88 -0.29 -6.43 6.88
C ALA A 88 -0.81 -7.61 6.07
N GLU A 89 -0.97 -8.79 6.69
CA GLU A 89 -1.46 -9.97 5.99
C GLU A 89 -2.94 -9.86 5.59
N HIS A 90 -3.74 -9.10 6.33
CA HIS A 90 -5.16 -8.88 5.98
C HIS A 90 -5.33 -7.87 4.84
N ILE A 91 -4.39 -6.92 4.70
CA ILE A 91 -4.47 -5.89 3.64
C ILE A 91 -3.58 -6.26 2.46
N LEU A 92 -2.26 -6.18 2.64
CA LEU A 92 -1.29 -6.44 1.58
C LEU A 92 -1.24 -7.92 1.23
N GLY A 93 -1.34 -8.78 2.24
CA GLY A 93 -1.37 -10.23 2.06
C GLY A 93 -2.56 -10.68 1.21
N ASP A 94 -3.79 -10.28 1.56
CA ASP A 94 -4.99 -10.62 0.79
C ASP A 94 -4.91 -10.09 -0.66
N MET A 95 -4.53 -8.83 -0.85
CA MET A 95 -4.40 -8.25 -2.20
C MET A 95 -3.39 -9.04 -3.05
N ALA A 96 -2.21 -9.35 -2.51
CA ALA A 96 -1.18 -10.11 -3.20
C ALA A 96 -1.60 -11.56 -3.46
N ASN A 97 -2.33 -12.19 -2.54
CA ASN A 97 -2.84 -13.55 -2.74
C ASN A 97 -3.84 -13.61 -3.91
N ARG A 98 -4.70 -12.60 -4.02
CA ARG A 98 -5.65 -12.46 -5.15
C ARG A 98 -4.93 -12.22 -6.46
N ALA A 99 -3.94 -11.32 -6.47
CA ALA A 99 -3.09 -11.07 -7.62
C ALA A 99 -2.47 -12.37 -8.17
N ARG A 100 -1.85 -13.17 -7.29
CA ARG A 100 -1.26 -14.47 -7.66
C ARG A 100 -2.28 -15.47 -8.19
N THR A 101 -3.46 -15.54 -7.60
CA THR A 101 -4.55 -16.42 -8.07
C THR A 101 -5.00 -16.05 -9.49
N LEU A 102 -4.95 -14.76 -9.81
CA LEU A 102 -5.36 -14.21 -11.10
C LEU A 102 -4.22 -14.08 -12.12
N GLY A 103 -2.98 -14.48 -11.75
CA GLY A 103 -1.82 -14.36 -12.63
C GLY A 103 -1.41 -12.92 -12.93
N ILE A 104 -1.66 -11.99 -12.01
CA ILE A 104 -1.27 -10.57 -12.12
C ILE A 104 0.04 -10.33 -11.38
N ASP A 105 1.03 -9.80 -12.09
CA ASP A 105 2.30 -9.37 -11.50
C ASP A 105 2.09 -8.09 -10.67
N THR A 106 2.53 -8.12 -9.41
CA THR A 106 2.41 -6.99 -8.48
C THR A 106 3.71 -6.76 -7.70
N PRO A 107 4.82 -6.43 -8.40
CA PRO A 107 6.14 -6.39 -7.78
C PRO A 107 6.27 -5.35 -6.65
N LEU A 108 5.62 -4.18 -6.74
CA LEU A 108 5.67 -3.20 -5.66
C LEU A 108 4.80 -3.61 -4.47
N LEU A 109 3.65 -4.21 -4.70
CA LEU A 109 2.81 -4.75 -3.64
C LEU A 109 3.52 -5.89 -2.89
N ASP A 110 4.15 -6.80 -3.63
CA ASP A 110 4.92 -7.91 -3.06
C ASP A 110 6.13 -7.39 -2.26
N LEU A 111 6.83 -6.37 -2.78
CA LEU A 111 7.92 -5.72 -2.06
C LEU A 111 7.44 -5.04 -0.77
N ALA A 112 6.32 -4.32 -0.82
CA ALA A 112 5.72 -3.68 0.35
C ALA A 112 5.31 -4.72 1.40
N ARG A 113 4.66 -5.82 0.99
CA ARG A 113 4.32 -6.93 1.87
C ARG A 113 5.56 -7.55 2.51
N ALA A 114 6.59 -7.85 1.72
CA ALA A 114 7.84 -8.43 2.21
C ALA A 114 8.52 -7.52 3.24
N HIS A 115 8.56 -6.21 2.98
CA HIS A 115 9.12 -5.24 3.91
C HIS A 115 8.40 -5.23 5.27
N VAL A 116 7.06 -5.28 5.27
CA VAL A 116 6.30 -5.31 6.53
C VAL A 116 6.42 -6.66 7.24
N ALA A 117 6.46 -7.78 6.49
CA ALA A 117 6.71 -9.10 7.06
C ALA A 117 8.09 -9.19 7.72
N ALA A 118 9.13 -8.60 7.11
CA ALA A 118 10.47 -8.53 7.69
C ALA A 118 10.48 -7.72 9.00
N TYR A 119 9.75 -6.60 9.04
CA TYR A 119 9.53 -5.84 10.28
C TYR A 119 8.89 -6.71 11.37
N GLU A 120 7.84 -7.47 11.05
CA GLU A 120 7.16 -8.34 12.03
C GLU A 120 8.09 -9.42 12.60
N VAL A 121 8.95 -10.01 11.76
CA VAL A 121 9.96 -10.97 12.22
C VAL A 121 10.95 -10.31 13.18
N GLY A 122 11.43 -9.10 12.85
CA GLY A 122 12.31 -8.33 13.72
C GLY A 122 11.65 -7.97 15.06
N ARG A 123 10.41 -7.51 15.03
CA ARG A 123 9.60 -7.18 16.22
C ARG A 123 9.42 -8.39 17.13
N ARG A 124 9.07 -9.57 16.58
CA ARG A 124 8.93 -10.81 17.36
C ARG A 124 10.25 -11.23 18.02
N ARG A 125 11.37 -11.08 17.31
CA ARG A 125 12.70 -11.37 17.86
C ARG A 125 13.06 -10.47 19.04
N ALA A 126 12.65 -9.21 19.02
CA ALA A 126 12.92 -8.26 20.12
C ALA A 126 12.00 -8.46 21.34
N ALA A 127 10.89 -9.17 21.19
CA ALA A 127 9.91 -9.41 22.24
C ALA A 127 10.11 -10.75 23.00
N GLY A 128 10.99 -11.62 22.50
CA GLY A 128 11.38 -12.88 23.14
C GLY A 128 12.80 -12.79 23.69
#